data_AF-A0A6L6XJQ5-F1
#
_entry.id   AF-A0A6L6XJQ5-F1
#
_cell.length_a   1.000
_cell.length_b   1.000
_cell.length_c   1.000
_cell.angle_alpha   90.00
_cell.angle_beta   90.00
_cell.angle_gamma   90.00
#
_symmetry.space_group_name_H-M   'P 1'
#
loop_
_entity.id
_entity.type
_entity.pdbx_description
1 polymer ?
#
loop_
_entity_poly.entity_id
_entity_poly.type
_entity_poly.pdbx_seq_one_letter_code
_entity_poly.pdbx_strand_id
1 'polypeptide(L)'
;MRIHKGDIVRHFKREMLTTKQIEDEKNLYLYKVLDYAKHTETGELLVIYEALYDGQSIDCDVHCGDKFARPFNMFMDEVDHIKYPCVKQKYRFEVIS
;
A
#
# COMPACT_ATOMS: atom_id res chain seq x y z
N MET A 1 1.25 16.63 -4.94
CA MET A 1 0.86 15.25 -4.56
C MET A 1 2.14 14.53 -4.14
N ARG A 2 2.12 13.70 -3.09
CA ARG A 2 3.35 13.07 -2.56
C ARG A 2 3.79 11.82 -3.33
N ILE A 3 2.82 11.10 -3.88
CA ILE A 3 3.00 9.84 -4.62
C ILE A 3 2.42 10.07 -6.01
N HIS A 4 3.12 9.61 -7.05
CA HIS A 4 2.78 9.77 -8.46
C HIS A 4 2.66 8.42 -9.17
N LYS A 5 2.10 8.43 -10.37
CA LYS A 5 2.08 7.27 -11.27
C LYS A 5 3.49 6.78 -11.54
N GLY A 6 3.71 5.47 -11.37
CA GLY A 6 5.00 4.81 -11.52
C GLY A 6 5.76 4.60 -10.21
N ASP A 7 5.40 5.31 -9.14
CA ASP A 7 6.08 5.18 -7.86
C ASP A 7 5.86 3.79 -7.26
N ILE A 8 6.94 3.23 -6.73
CA ILE A 8 6.87 2.04 -5.86
C ILE A 8 6.68 2.55 -4.43
N VAL A 9 5.67 2.02 -3.76
CA VAL A 9 5.31 2.40 -2.40
C VAL A 9 5.34 1.22 -1.46
N ARG A 10 5.73 1.46 -0.22
CA ARG A 10 5.62 0.51 0.89
C ARG A 10 4.40 0.84 1.75
N HIS A 11 3.63 -0.18 2.11
CA HIS A 11 2.57 -0.05 3.10
C HIS A 11 3.16 -0.17 4.52
N PHE A 12 2.65 0.62 5.47
CA PHE A 12 3.22 0.71 6.83
C PHE A 12 3.30 -0.62 7.58
N LYS A 13 2.38 -1.56 7.30
CA LYS A 13 2.40 -2.91 7.90
C LYS A 13 3.66 -3.70 7.56
N ARG A 14 4.43 -3.29 6.54
CA ARG A 14 5.74 -3.84 6.24
C ARG A 14 6.70 -3.74 7.45
N GLU A 15 6.60 -2.68 8.26
CA GLU A 15 7.41 -2.54 9.48
C GLU A 15 7.06 -3.56 10.57
N MET A 16 5.89 -4.20 10.46
CA MET A 16 5.43 -5.22 11.40
C MET A 16 5.82 -6.64 11.00
N LEU A 17 6.50 -6.80 9.85
CA LEU A 17 6.95 -8.11 9.38
C LEU A 17 8.14 -8.61 10.20
N THR A 18 8.19 -9.92 10.39
CA THR A 18 9.38 -10.60 10.92
C THR A 18 10.48 -10.67 9.87
N THR A 19 11.74 -10.80 10.30
CA THR A 19 12.89 -10.99 9.40
C THR A 19 12.68 -12.17 8.45
N LYS A 20 12.16 -13.29 8.96
CA LYS A 20 11.87 -14.48 8.17
C LYS A 20 10.86 -14.19 7.05
N GLN A 21 9.78 -13.47 7.32
CA GLN A 21 8.79 -13.10 6.29
C GLN A 21 9.40 -12.22 5.19
N ILE A 22 10.33 -11.33 5.55
CA ILE A 22 11.03 -10.47 4.57
C ILE A 22 12.05 -11.29 3.75
N GLU A 23 12.68 -12.29 4.35
CA GLU A 23 13.60 -13.21 3.66
C GLU A 23 12.86 -14.12 2.67
N ASP A 24 11.69 -14.64 3.07
CA ASP A 24 10.84 -15.50 2.25
C ASP A 24 10.20 -14.71 1.09
N GLU A 25 9.72 -13.48 1.33
CA GLU A 25 9.15 -12.60 0.31
C GLU A 25 9.58 -11.13 0.51
N LYS A 26 10.62 -10.73 -0.23
CA LYS A 26 11.24 -9.40 -0.10
C LYS A 26 10.30 -8.27 -0.48
N ASN A 27 9.32 -8.51 -1.34
CA ASN A 27 8.40 -7.49 -1.83
C ASN A 27 7.11 -7.42 -1.03
N LEU A 28 6.96 -8.19 0.05
CA LEU A 28 5.73 -8.23 0.85
C LEU A 28 5.31 -6.82 1.29
N TYR A 29 4.06 -6.44 1.00
CA TYR A 29 3.52 -5.08 1.22
C TYR A 29 4.17 -3.96 0.37
N LEU A 30 4.80 -4.30 -0.75
CA LEU A 30 5.21 -3.34 -1.79
C LEU A 30 4.20 -3.32 -2.93
N TYR A 31 3.96 -2.12 -3.43
CA TYR A 31 3.00 -1.88 -4.51
C TYR A 31 3.54 -0.87 -5.49
N LYS A 32 3.06 -0.89 -6.73
CA LYS A 32 3.34 0.15 -7.73
C LYS A 32 2.07 0.92 -8.05
N VAL A 33 2.14 2.25 -8.01
CA VAL A 33 1.02 3.12 -8.37
C VAL A 33 0.88 3.16 -9.89
N LEU A 34 -0.29 2.74 -10.37
CA LEU A 34 -0.59 2.64 -11.80
C LEU A 34 -1.30 3.87 -12.32
N ASP A 35 -2.31 4.36 -11.62
CA ASP A 35 -3.09 5.52 -12.05
C ASP A 35 -4.00 6.06 -10.94
N TYR A 36 -4.76 7.10 -11.27
CA TYR A 36 -5.86 7.62 -10.47
C TYR A 36 -7.16 7.51 -11.26
N ALA A 37 -8.22 7.01 -10.62
CA ALA A 37 -9.51 6.83 -11.25
C ALA A 37 -10.59 7.60 -10.48
N LYS A 38 -11.54 8.20 -11.20
CA LYS A 38 -12.72 8.80 -10.59
C LYS A 38 -13.86 7.78 -10.58
N HIS A 39 -14.38 7.46 -9.40
CA HIS A 39 -15.55 6.61 -9.27
C HIS A 39 -16.78 7.35 -9.83
N THR A 40 -17.46 6.76 -10.81
CA THR A 40 -18.50 7.46 -11.58
C THR A 40 -19.76 7.74 -10.78
N GLU A 41 -20.13 6.86 -9.85
CA GLU A 41 -21.35 7.00 -9.06
C GLU A 41 -21.21 7.95 -7.86
N THR A 42 -20.02 7.97 -7.24
CA THR A 42 -19.77 8.74 -6.01
C THR A 42 -18.92 9.99 -6.24
N GLY A 43 -18.22 10.06 -7.38
CA GLY A 43 -17.24 11.10 -7.68
C GLY A 43 -15.92 10.97 -6.92
N GLU A 44 -15.75 9.93 -6.10
CA GLU A 44 -14.57 9.72 -5.27
C GLU A 44 -13.32 9.46 -6.12
N LEU A 45 -12.18 10.05 -5.74
CA LEU A 45 -10.90 9.77 -6.35
C LEU A 45 -10.30 8.50 -5.74
N LEU A 46 -9.90 7.56 -6.57
CA LEU A 46 -9.27 6.31 -6.21
C LEU A 46 -7.83 6.28 -6.70
N VAL A 47 -6.94 5.66 -5.93
CA VAL A 47 -5.61 5.27 -6.38
C VAL A 47 -5.70 3.83 -6.88
N ILE A 48 -5.24 3.60 -8.12
CA ILE A 48 -5.10 2.28 -8.71
C ILE A 48 -3.65 1.85 -8.57
N TYR A 49 -3.41 0.70 -7.96
CA TYR A 49 -2.07 0.19 -7.69
C TYR A 49 -1.99 -1.32 -7.85
N GLU A 50 -0.80 -1.83 -8.18
CA GLU A 50 -0.53 -3.26 -8.34
C GLU A 50 0.34 -3.80 -7.21
N ALA A 51 0.07 -5.02 -6.74
CA ALA A 51 0.94 -5.74 -5.81
C ALA A 51 2.20 -6.24 -6.50
N LEU A 52 3.33 -6.18 -5.78
CA LEU A 52 4.63 -6.65 -6.27
C LEU A 52 5.08 -7.95 -5.56
N TYR A 53 4.16 -8.66 -4.91
CA TYR A 53 4.44 -9.83 -4.09
C TYR A 53 3.29 -10.83 -4.14
N ASP A 54 3.60 -12.08 -3.79
CA ASP A 54 2.61 -13.11 -3.51
C ASP A 54 2.46 -13.32 -1.98
N GLY A 55 1.25 -13.55 -1.49
CA GLY A 55 1.01 -13.91 -0.10
C GLY A 55 -0.36 -13.52 0.44
N GLN A 56 -0.61 -13.89 1.69
CA GLN A 56 -1.85 -13.51 2.39
C GLN A 56 -1.69 -12.12 3.00
N SER A 57 -2.35 -11.13 2.38
CA SER A 57 -2.62 -9.87 3.09
C SER A 57 -3.86 -10.06 3.98
N ILE A 58 -4.07 -9.15 4.92
CA ILE A 58 -4.91 -9.35 6.11
C ILE A 58 -6.36 -9.80 5.85
N ASP A 59 -6.88 -9.67 4.64
CA ASP A 59 -8.25 -10.08 4.32
C ASP A 59 -8.41 -10.82 2.96
N CYS A 60 -7.33 -11.09 2.23
CA CYS A 60 -7.38 -11.83 0.96
C CYS A 60 -6.01 -12.40 0.55
N ASP A 61 -6.05 -13.50 -0.20
CA ASP A 61 -4.89 -13.94 -0.99
C ASP A 61 -4.54 -12.84 -1.99
N VAL A 62 -3.25 -12.48 -2.04
CA VAL A 62 -2.70 -11.49 -2.96
C VAL A 62 -1.69 -12.19 -3.85
N HIS A 63 -1.83 -11.97 -5.14
CA HIS A 63 -0.88 -12.42 -6.14
C HIS A 63 -0.11 -11.25 -6.74
N CYS A 64 1.13 -11.51 -7.14
CA CYS A 64 1.93 -10.51 -7.82
C CYS A 64 1.23 -10.08 -9.13
N GLY A 65 1.02 -8.78 -9.30
CA GLY A 65 0.28 -8.20 -10.43
C GLY A 65 -1.23 -7.97 -10.19
N ASP A 66 -1.76 -8.40 -9.04
CA ASP A 66 -3.13 -8.06 -8.62
C ASP A 66 -3.29 -6.55 -8.51
N LYS A 67 -4.45 -6.06 -8.94
CA LYS A 67 -4.76 -4.64 -8.99
C LYS A 67 -5.81 -4.30 -7.94
N PHE A 68 -5.54 -3.23 -7.22
CA PHE A 68 -6.39 -2.74 -6.15
C PHE A 68 -6.79 -1.30 -6.43
N ALA A 69 -7.97 -0.93 -5.93
CA ALA A 69 -8.45 0.43 -5.90
C ALA A 69 -8.69 0.83 -4.44
N ARG A 70 -8.18 2.00 -4.04
CA ARG A 70 -8.39 2.53 -2.68
C ARG A 70 -8.75 4.02 -2.75
N PRO A 71 -9.69 4.50 -1.93
CA PRO A 71 -9.92 5.93 -1.72
C PRO A 71 -8.63 6.72 -1.58
N PHE A 72 -8.52 7.80 -2.36
CA PHE A 72 -7.32 8.64 -2.40
C PHE A 72 -6.93 9.15 -1.02
N ASN A 73 -7.90 9.65 -0.25
CA ASN A 73 -7.66 10.15 1.10
C ASN A 73 -7.10 9.02 1.98
N MET A 74 -7.74 7.85 2.00
CA MET A 74 -7.26 6.69 2.78
C MET A 74 -5.91 6.12 2.32
N PHE A 75 -5.48 6.42 1.09
CA PHE A 75 -4.17 6.04 0.57
C PHE A 75 -3.10 7.06 0.98
N MET A 76 -3.46 8.34 1.00
CA MET A 76 -2.56 9.44 1.37
C MET A 76 -2.47 9.69 2.89
N ASP A 77 -3.43 9.17 3.66
CA ASP A 77 -3.58 9.37 5.10
C ASP A 77 -2.36 8.94 5.92
N GLU A 78 -2.23 9.57 7.09
CA GLU A 78 -1.27 9.19 8.13
C GLU A 78 -1.62 7.82 8.74
N VAL A 79 -0.61 7.16 9.31
CA VAL A 79 -0.82 5.96 10.11
C VAL A 79 -1.57 6.36 11.38
N ASP A 80 -2.55 5.55 11.77
CA ASP A 80 -3.18 5.69 13.08
C ASP A 80 -2.18 5.24 14.16
N HIS A 81 -1.41 6.19 14.69
CA HIS A 81 -0.39 5.94 15.71
C HIS A 81 -0.99 5.64 17.10
N ILE A 82 -2.28 5.88 17.32
CA ILE A 82 -2.96 5.40 18.53
C ILE A 82 -3.10 3.88 18.45
N LYS A 83 -3.53 3.38 17.28
CA LYS A 83 -3.66 1.94 17.02
C LYS A 83 -2.32 1.24 16.79
N TYR A 84 -1.36 1.92 16.15
CA TYR A 84 -0.06 1.40 15.78
C TYR A 84 1.09 2.26 16.34
N PRO A 85 1.28 2.28 17.67
CA PRO A 85 2.22 3.19 18.33
C PRO A 85 3.69 2.93 17.98
N CYS A 86 4.03 1.69 17.60
CA CYS A 86 5.40 1.30 17.28
C CYS A 86 5.80 1.52 15.81
N VAL A 87 4.85 1.88 14.94
CA VAL A 87 5.12 2.13 13.52
C VAL A 87 5.76 3.50 13.38
N LYS A 88 6.93 3.53 12.76
CA LYS A 88 7.73 4.74 12.52
C LYS A 88 7.31 5.45 11.23
N GLN A 89 6.82 4.69 10.26
CA GLN A 89 6.26 5.22 9.02
C GLN A 89 5.17 6.26 9.32
N LYS A 90 5.26 7.45 8.72
CA LYS A 90 4.31 8.54 9.00
C LYS A 90 3.00 8.34 8.26
N TYR A 91 3.08 7.94 7.00
CA TYR A 91 1.91 7.76 6.13
C TYR A 91 1.61 6.29 5.88
N ARG A 92 0.36 5.95 5.57
CA ARG A 92 -0.04 4.56 5.26
C ARG A 92 0.77 3.97 4.12
N PHE A 93 1.08 4.79 3.12
CA PHE A 93 1.95 4.45 2.00
C PHE A 93 3.07 5.49 1.86
N GLU A 94 4.30 5.04 1.63
CA GLU A 94 5.47 5.89 1.38
C GLU A 94 6.23 5.40 0.15
N VAL A 95 6.71 6.34 -0.69
CA VAL A 95 7.55 6.02 -1.84
C VAL A 95 8.87 5.43 -1.36
N ILE A 96 9.32 4.38 -2.02
CA ILE A 96 10.65 3.81 -1.83
C ILE A 96 11.57 4.52 -2.81
N SER A 97 12.56 5.25 -2.30
CA SER A 97 13.61 5.90 -3.10
C SER A 97 14.64 4.90 -3.59
#